data_AF-A0A7G9U834-F1
#
_entry.id   AF-A0A7G9U834-F1
#
_cell.length_a   1.000
_cell.length_b   1.000
_cell.length_c   1.000
_cell.angle_alpha   90.00
_cell.angle_beta   90.00
_cell.angle_gamma   90.00
#
_symmetry.space_group_name_H-M   'P 1'
#
loop_
_entity.id
_entity.type
_entity.pdbx_description
1 polymer ?
#
loop_
_entity_poly.entity_id
_entity_poly.type
_entity_poly.pdbx_seq_one_letter_code
_entity_poly.pdbx_strand_id
1 'polypeptide(L)'
;QKVGMRNAQDAISMIQTAEGAMDEMTNITQRMKDLATQAANGTNSDKDIAAMDAEFKELGKELGNIRDNTTFGGTALLKKDGKFEKEKVTFQIGASIDEKLELDASGKVQGVNTAISTAAAASLTATGAAAQITAMDSMLEKIGEARSAFGANINRLEHTVNNLSN
;
A
#
# COMPACT_ATOMS: atom_id res chain seq x y z
N GLN A 1 20.23 -26.04 -1.29
CA GLN A 1 20.20 -25.01 -0.23
C GLN A 1 20.47 -23.59 -0.75
N LYS A 2 21.56 -23.31 -1.49
CA LYS A 2 21.85 -21.93 -2.01
C LYS A 2 20.78 -21.28 -2.91
N VAL A 3 19.93 -22.05 -3.59
CA VAL A 3 18.85 -21.51 -4.45
C VAL A 3 17.65 -21.06 -3.61
N GLY A 4 17.20 -21.89 -2.66
CA GLY A 4 16.08 -21.56 -1.76
C GLY A 4 16.34 -20.31 -0.91
N MET A 5 17.57 -20.16 -0.40
CA MET A 5 17.99 -18.96 0.32
C MET A 5 17.95 -17.70 -0.55
N ARG A 6 18.42 -17.78 -1.80
CA ARG A 6 18.33 -16.66 -2.75
C ARG A 6 16.88 -16.30 -3.09
N ASN A 7 16.04 -17.30 -3.36
CA ASN A 7 14.62 -17.08 -3.60
C ASN A 7 13.92 -16.42 -2.40
N ALA A 8 14.27 -16.82 -1.18
CA ALA A 8 13.74 -16.20 0.04
C ALA A 8 14.21 -14.74 0.19
N GLN A 9 15.47 -14.43 -0.12
CA GLN A 9 15.99 -13.06 -0.15
C GLN A 9 15.31 -12.20 -1.23
N ASP A 10 15.11 -12.74 -2.43
CA ASP A 10 14.39 -12.06 -3.51
C ASP A 10 12.93 -11.77 -3.12
N ALA A 11 12.28 -12.72 -2.43
CA ALA A 11 10.94 -12.53 -1.89
C ALA A 11 10.91 -11.42 -0.83
N ILE A 12 11.88 -11.37 0.09
CA ILE A 12 12.02 -10.28 1.07
C ILE A 12 12.15 -8.94 0.35
N SER A 13 13.06 -8.82 -0.63
CA SER A 13 13.28 -7.57 -1.37
C SER A 13 12.03 -7.13 -2.15
N MET A 14 11.30 -8.08 -2.75
CA MET A 14 10.03 -7.78 -3.43
C MET A 14 8.98 -7.25 -2.45
N ILE A 15 8.82 -7.88 -1.29
CA ILE A 15 7.86 -7.48 -0.27
C ILE A 15 8.25 -6.11 0.33
N GLN A 16 9.54 -5.88 0.61
CA GLN A 16 10.04 -4.59 1.09
C GLN A 16 9.83 -3.45 0.08
N THR A 17 9.92 -3.75 -1.22
CA THR A 17 9.60 -2.75 -2.26
C THR A 17 8.13 -2.34 -2.19
N ALA A 18 7.23 -3.30 -1.99
CA ALA A 18 5.81 -3.00 -1.79
C ALA A 18 5.54 -2.30 -0.45
N GLU A 19 6.23 -2.67 0.62
CA GLU A 19 6.10 -2.04 1.94
C GLU A 19 6.56 -0.57 1.90
N GLY A 20 7.71 -0.28 1.31
CA GLY A 20 8.21 1.09 1.18
C GLY A 20 7.28 1.97 0.34
N ALA A 21 6.68 1.43 -0.71
CA ALA A 21 5.63 2.15 -1.45
C ALA A 21 4.40 2.45 -0.56
N MET A 22 4.02 1.52 0.31
CA MET A 22 2.92 1.73 1.26
C MET A 22 3.27 2.70 2.39
N ASP A 23 4.54 2.82 2.78
CA ASP A 23 5.01 3.87 3.68
C ASP A 23 4.79 5.26 3.07
N GLU A 24 5.17 5.46 1.81
CA GLU A 24 4.91 6.73 1.11
C GLU A 24 3.41 7.00 0.95
N MET A 25 2.61 5.97 0.64
CA MET A 25 1.15 6.12 0.64
C MET A 25 0.60 6.55 2.00
N THR A 26 1.17 6.05 3.10
CA THR A 26 0.77 6.45 4.46
C THR A 26 1.02 7.94 4.68
N ASN A 27 2.23 8.42 4.35
CA ASN A 27 2.61 9.83 4.49
C ASN A 27 1.68 10.75 3.68
N ILE A 28 1.40 10.39 2.43
CA ILE A 28 0.49 11.14 1.56
C ILE A 28 -0.93 11.15 2.13
N THR A 29 -1.43 10.00 2.60
CA THR A 29 -2.77 9.90 3.18
C THR A 29 -2.90 10.73 4.46
N GLN A 30 -1.85 10.78 5.29
CA GLN A 30 -1.80 11.66 6.46
C GLN A 30 -1.95 13.13 6.04
N ARG A 31 -1.21 13.56 5.00
CA ARG A 31 -1.31 14.94 4.48
C ARG A 31 -2.70 15.24 3.91
N MET A 32 -3.29 14.30 3.18
CA MET A 32 -4.66 14.42 2.68
C MET A 32 -5.68 14.54 3.82
N LYS A 33 -5.49 13.79 4.92
CA LYS A 33 -6.32 13.89 6.13
C LYS A 33 -6.19 15.26 6.79
N ASP A 34 -4.97 15.82 6.86
CA ASP A 34 -4.75 17.15 7.40
C ASP A 34 -5.49 18.22 6.58
N LEU A 35 -5.41 18.15 5.25
CA LEU A 35 -6.14 19.04 4.34
C LEU A 35 -7.66 18.90 4.52
N ALA A 36 -8.18 17.67 4.61
CA ALA A 36 -9.59 17.42 4.85
C ALA A 36 -10.06 17.99 6.20
N THR A 37 -9.23 17.84 7.23
CA THR A 37 -9.47 18.41 8.57
C THR A 37 -9.47 19.93 8.54
N GLN A 38 -8.51 20.52 7.83
CA GLN A 38 -8.42 21.96 7.65
C GLN A 38 -9.64 22.49 6.89
N ALA A 39 -10.02 21.86 5.77
CA ALA A 39 -11.18 22.27 4.96
C ALA A 39 -12.53 22.09 5.69
N ALA A 40 -12.62 21.12 6.60
CA ALA A 40 -13.81 20.92 7.44
C ALA A 40 -13.94 21.99 8.54
N ASN A 41 -12.89 22.76 8.82
CA ASN A 41 -12.95 23.85 9.77
C ASN A 41 -13.68 25.06 9.16
N GLY A 42 -14.73 25.53 9.82
CA GLY A 42 -15.62 26.59 9.33
C GLY A 42 -15.03 28.01 9.28
N THR A 43 -13.72 28.16 9.49
CA THR A 43 -13.02 29.45 9.46
C THR A 43 -12.40 29.79 8.10
N ASN A 44 -12.37 28.84 7.16
CA ASN A 44 -11.74 29.01 5.86
C ASN A 44 -12.74 29.62 4.86
N SER A 45 -12.24 30.45 3.94
CA SER A 45 -13.05 30.93 2.83
C SER A 45 -13.22 29.86 1.75
N ASP A 46 -14.20 30.02 0.86
CA ASP A 46 -14.40 29.13 -0.29
C ASP A 46 -13.15 29.03 -1.20
N LYS A 47 -12.37 30.13 -1.28
CA LYS A 47 -11.11 30.15 -2.05
C LYS A 47 -10.04 29.31 -1.38
N ASP A 48 -9.95 29.35 -0.05
CA ASP A 48 -8.98 28.55 0.70
C ASP A 48 -9.32 27.06 0.58
N ILE A 49 -10.60 26.71 0.70
CA ILE A 49 -11.08 25.34 0.53
C ILE A 49 -10.81 24.85 -0.91
N ALA A 50 -11.03 25.68 -1.92
CA ALA A 50 -10.73 25.33 -3.31
C ALA A 50 -9.22 25.08 -3.54
N ALA A 51 -8.34 25.84 -2.89
CA ALA A 51 -6.90 25.61 -2.97
C ALA A 51 -6.49 24.29 -2.27
N MET A 52 -7.05 24.01 -1.08
CA MET A 52 -6.82 22.74 -0.38
C MET A 52 -7.35 21.53 -1.17
N ASP A 53 -8.51 21.68 -1.83
CA ASP A 53 -9.09 20.66 -2.69
C ASP A 53 -8.19 20.34 -3.90
N ALA A 54 -7.56 21.37 -4.48
CA ALA A 54 -6.59 21.17 -5.55
C ALA A 54 -5.37 20.36 -5.08
N GLU A 55 -4.78 20.71 -3.92
CA GLU A 55 -3.68 19.95 -3.32
C GLU A 55 -4.11 18.50 -3.01
N PHE A 56 -5.28 18.32 -2.40
CA PHE A 56 -5.84 17.01 -2.08
C PHE A 56 -5.99 16.11 -3.32
N LYS A 57 -6.44 16.67 -4.44
CA LYS A 57 -6.58 15.94 -5.71
C LYS A 57 -5.23 15.54 -6.31
N GLU A 58 -4.22 16.40 -6.24
CA GLU A 58 -2.87 16.04 -6.70
C GLU A 58 -2.27 14.92 -5.84
N LEU A 59 -2.47 14.96 -4.52
CA LEU A 59 -2.06 13.87 -3.62
C LEU A 59 -2.80 12.56 -3.95
N GLY A 60 -4.10 12.63 -4.25
CA GLY A 60 -4.87 11.47 -4.73
C GLY A 60 -4.33 10.86 -6.03
N LYS A 61 -3.87 11.70 -6.97
CA LYS A 61 -3.18 11.23 -8.19
C LYS A 61 -1.84 10.59 -7.86
N GLU A 62 -1.09 11.15 -6.92
CA GLU A 62 0.20 10.61 -6.53
C GLU A 62 0.07 9.22 -5.88
N LEU A 63 -0.96 9.00 -5.06
CA LEU A 63 -1.31 7.66 -4.57
C LEU A 63 -1.55 6.67 -5.73
N GLY A 64 -2.27 7.12 -6.77
CA GLY A 64 -2.46 6.36 -8.00
C GLY A 64 -1.14 6.06 -8.72
N ASN A 65 -0.24 7.03 -8.82
CA ASN A 65 1.07 6.87 -9.44
C ASN A 65 1.92 5.83 -8.68
N ILE A 66 1.97 5.89 -7.35
CA ILE A 66 2.71 4.92 -6.54
C ILE A 66 2.11 3.52 -6.75
N ARG A 67 0.78 3.39 -6.68
CA ARG A 67 0.08 2.12 -6.95
C ARG A 67 0.46 1.53 -8.30
N ASP A 68 0.42 2.35 -9.35
CA ASP A 68 0.57 1.90 -10.75
C ASP A 68 2.02 1.63 -11.15
N ASN A 69 2.98 2.32 -10.54
CA ASN A 69 4.39 2.28 -10.92
C ASN A 69 5.28 1.46 -9.97
N THR A 70 4.76 0.99 -8.82
CA THR A 70 5.54 0.13 -7.92
C THR A 70 5.81 -1.24 -8.58
N THR A 71 7.08 -1.49 -8.90
CA THR A 71 7.53 -2.71 -9.58
C THR A 71 8.76 -3.32 -8.92
N PHE A 72 8.92 -4.63 -9.07
CA PHE A 72 10.14 -5.35 -8.71
C PHE A 72 10.54 -6.28 -9.85
N GLY A 73 11.77 -6.14 -10.35
CA GLY A 73 12.24 -6.91 -11.51
C GLY A 73 11.35 -6.79 -12.75
N GLY A 74 10.72 -5.62 -12.95
CA GLY A 74 9.75 -5.37 -14.03
C GLY A 74 8.33 -5.91 -13.79
N THR A 75 8.09 -6.61 -12.68
CA THR A 75 6.75 -7.09 -12.31
C THR A 75 6.03 -6.03 -11.48
N ALA A 76 4.82 -5.66 -11.88
CA ALA A 76 3.97 -4.75 -11.12
C ALA A 76 3.43 -5.42 -9.85
N LEU A 77 3.49 -4.71 -8.73
CA LEU A 77 3.19 -5.29 -7.41
C LEU A 77 1.79 -4.94 -6.92
N LEU A 78 1.44 -3.65 -6.90
CA LEU A 78 0.31 -3.11 -6.15
C LEU A 78 -0.92 -2.76 -6.98
N LYS A 79 -0.75 -2.46 -8.27
CA LYS A 79 -1.85 -2.09 -9.16
C LYS A 79 -2.88 -3.20 -9.32
N LYS A 80 -4.02 -2.87 -9.95
CA LYS A 80 -5.01 -3.87 -10.37
C LYS A 80 -4.34 -4.96 -11.21
N ASP A 81 -4.62 -6.22 -10.89
CA ASP A 81 -3.97 -7.40 -11.49
C ASP A 81 -2.46 -7.49 -11.23
N GLY A 82 -1.94 -6.67 -10.31
CA GLY A 82 -0.57 -6.71 -9.81
C GLY A 82 -0.32 -7.94 -8.95
N LYS A 83 0.97 -8.28 -8.77
CA LYS A 83 1.39 -9.55 -8.16
C LYS A 83 0.78 -9.80 -6.78
N PHE A 84 0.64 -8.77 -5.94
CA PHE A 84 0.08 -8.89 -4.59
C PHE A 84 -1.42 -8.60 -4.51
N GLU A 85 -2.04 -8.11 -5.58
CA GLU A 85 -3.47 -7.81 -5.65
C GLU A 85 -4.27 -8.98 -6.23
N LYS A 86 -3.71 -9.61 -7.28
CA LYS A 86 -4.39 -10.58 -8.13
C LYS A 86 -4.74 -11.88 -7.42
N GLU A 87 -3.75 -12.47 -6.75
CA GLU A 87 -3.83 -13.80 -6.16
C GLU A 87 -2.72 -14.01 -5.14
N LYS A 88 -2.78 -15.13 -4.40
CA LYS A 88 -1.70 -15.55 -3.53
C LYS A 88 -0.39 -15.71 -4.30
N VAL A 89 0.71 -15.28 -3.68
CA VAL A 89 2.06 -15.42 -4.24
C VAL A 89 2.75 -16.58 -3.55
N THR A 90 3.18 -17.57 -4.33
CA THR A 90 3.96 -18.70 -3.85
C THR A 90 5.44 -18.46 -4.10
N PHE A 91 6.23 -18.47 -3.03
CA PHE A 91 7.69 -18.41 -3.07
C PHE A 91 8.25 -19.81 -2.79
N GLN A 92 9.09 -20.31 -3.70
CA GLN A 92 9.81 -21.57 -3.52
C GLN A 92 11.06 -21.31 -2.67
N ILE A 93 11.00 -21.66 -1.38
CA ILE A 93 12.04 -21.30 -0.40
C ILE A 93 12.98 -22.46 -0.07
N GLY A 94 12.67 -23.68 -0.50
CA GLY A 94 13.54 -24.86 -0.33
C GLY A 94 13.79 -25.64 -1.61
N ALA A 95 14.41 -26.81 -1.46
CA ALA A 95 14.85 -27.65 -2.57
C ALA A 95 13.81 -28.70 -3.02
N SER A 96 12.84 -29.01 -2.15
CA SER A 96 11.73 -29.93 -2.44
C SER A 96 10.46 -29.17 -2.85
N ILE A 97 9.56 -29.85 -3.54
CA ILE A 97 8.30 -29.28 -4.04
C ILE A 97 7.37 -28.75 -2.92
N ASP A 98 7.56 -29.20 -1.69
CA ASP A 98 6.73 -28.88 -0.54
C ASP A 98 7.27 -27.71 0.29
N GLU A 99 8.53 -27.30 0.09
CA GLU A 99 9.15 -26.17 0.78
C GLU A 99 8.77 -24.83 0.14
N LYS A 100 7.50 -24.47 0.31
CA LYS A 100 6.88 -23.25 -0.23
C LYS A 100 6.40 -22.32 0.88
N LEU A 101 6.49 -21.04 0.58
CA LEU A 101 5.87 -19.98 1.36
C LEU A 101 4.79 -19.32 0.53
N GLU A 102 3.54 -19.42 0.98
CA GLU A 102 2.41 -18.72 0.36
C GLU A 102 2.13 -17.42 1.14
N LEU A 103 2.13 -16.30 0.43
CA LEU A 103 1.69 -14.99 0.89
C LEU A 103 0.38 -14.64 0.19
N ASP A 104 -0.68 -14.46 0.96
CA ASP A 104 -1.94 -13.91 0.45
C ASP A 104 -2.14 -12.49 0.99
N ALA A 105 -1.91 -11.51 0.13
CA ALA A 105 -2.20 -10.10 0.37
C ALA A 105 -3.32 -9.57 -0.54
N SER A 106 -3.93 -10.43 -1.36
CA SER A 106 -4.82 -10.05 -2.47
C SER A 106 -5.96 -9.15 -1.99
N GLY A 107 -6.77 -9.61 -1.03
CA GLY A 107 -7.88 -8.84 -0.48
C GLY A 107 -7.46 -7.54 0.22
N LYS A 108 -6.24 -7.49 0.78
CA LYS A 108 -5.72 -6.31 1.48
C LYS A 108 -5.28 -5.24 0.49
N VAL A 109 -4.53 -5.63 -0.55
CA VAL A 109 -4.13 -4.73 -1.64
C VAL A 109 -5.34 -4.26 -2.45
N GLN A 110 -6.34 -5.13 -2.66
CA GLN A 110 -7.64 -4.73 -3.23
C GLN A 110 -8.34 -3.66 -2.39
N GLY A 111 -8.31 -3.81 -1.05
CA GLY A 111 -8.82 -2.81 -0.12
C GLY A 111 -8.12 -1.45 -0.26
N VAL A 112 -6.79 -1.45 -0.33
CA VAL A 112 -5.99 -0.23 -0.57
C VAL A 112 -6.35 0.40 -1.92
N ASN A 113 -6.43 -0.39 -2.99
CA ASN A 113 -6.74 0.12 -4.33
C ASN A 113 -8.15 0.73 -4.43
N THR A 114 -9.11 0.15 -3.71
CA THR A 114 -10.47 0.69 -3.61
C THR A 114 -10.47 2.03 -2.87
N ALA A 115 -9.72 2.12 -1.77
CA ALA A 115 -9.58 3.35 -0.99
C ALA A 115 -8.92 4.47 -1.82
N ILE A 116 -7.83 4.18 -2.55
CA ILE A 116 -7.18 5.11 -3.48
C ILE A 116 -8.17 5.63 -4.52
N SER A 117 -8.94 4.73 -5.13
CA SER A 117 -9.91 5.11 -6.19
C SER A 117 -11.02 6.00 -5.65
N THR A 118 -11.43 5.77 -4.39
CA THR A 118 -12.42 6.60 -3.70
C THR A 118 -11.86 7.99 -3.39
N ALA A 119 -10.62 8.05 -2.89
CA ALA A 119 -9.92 9.29 -2.58
C ALA A 119 -9.65 10.16 -3.83
N ALA A 120 -9.30 9.54 -4.96
CA ALA A 120 -9.06 10.25 -6.21
C ALA A 120 -10.34 10.89 -6.81
N ALA A 121 -11.52 10.33 -6.50
CA ALA A 121 -12.81 10.85 -6.94
C ALA A 121 -13.41 11.89 -5.96
N ALA A 122 -12.77 12.10 -4.81
CA ALA A 122 -13.29 12.93 -3.75
C ALA A 122 -13.05 14.43 -3.95
N SER A 123 -13.77 15.23 -3.16
CA SER A 123 -13.59 16.68 -3.08
C SER A 123 -13.81 17.20 -1.65
N LEU A 124 -13.12 18.28 -1.31
CA LEU A 124 -13.17 18.94 0.00
C LEU A 124 -14.21 20.08 0.09
N THR A 125 -14.95 20.41 -0.97
CA THR A 125 -15.90 21.54 -0.94
C THR A 125 -17.05 21.29 0.04
N ALA A 126 -17.35 22.30 0.88
CA ALA A 126 -18.39 22.50 1.92
C ALA A 126 -19.08 21.30 2.60
N THR A 127 -19.48 20.26 1.87
CA THR A 127 -20.12 19.03 2.40
C THR A 127 -19.22 17.80 2.31
N GLY A 128 -18.13 17.86 1.53
CA GLY A 128 -17.25 16.72 1.26
C GLY A 128 -16.12 16.52 2.26
N ALA A 129 -15.59 17.60 2.87
CA ALA A 129 -14.37 17.54 3.69
C ALA A 129 -14.49 16.61 4.90
N ALA A 130 -15.58 16.68 5.67
CA ALA A 130 -15.77 15.82 6.84
C ALA A 130 -15.85 14.33 6.47
N ALA A 131 -16.48 13.99 5.35
CA ALA A 131 -16.51 12.63 4.84
C ALA A 131 -15.11 12.15 4.39
N GLN A 132 -14.29 13.06 3.88
CA GLN A 132 -12.91 12.73 3.50
C GLN A 132 -12.02 12.42 4.69
N ILE A 133 -12.25 13.00 5.87
CA ILE A 133 -11.51 12.61 7.09
C ILE A 133 -11.70 11.11 7.35
N THR A 134 -12.96 10.64 7.35
CA THR A 134 -13.28 9.22 7.54
C THR A 134 -12.74 8.34 6.42
N ALA A 135 -12.76 8.82 5.16
CA ALA A 135 -12.18 8.09 4.05
C ALA A 135 -10.66 7.92 4.19
N MET A 136 -9.95 8.96 4.64
CA MET A 136 -8.50 8.90 4.88
C MET A 136 -8.15 7.98 6.05
N ASP A 137 -8.96 7.98 7.11
CA ASP A 137 -8.81 7.02 8.21
C ASP A 137 -8.98 5.58 7.74
N SER A 138 -10.02 5.31 6.94
CA SER A 138 -10.22 3.99 6.37
C SER A 138 -9.07 3.59 5.43
N MET A 139 -8.54 4.53 4.65
CA MET A 139 -7.39 4.27 3.79
C MET A 139 -6.13 3.92 4.60
N LEU A 140 -5.83 4.67 5.67
CA LEU A 140 -4.72 4.38 6.58
C LEU A 140 -4.86 2.98 7.21
N GLU A 141 -6.08 2.60 7.62
CA GLU A 141 -6.36 1.26 8.14
C GLU A 141 -6.07 0.18 7.09
N LYS A 142 -6.54 0.35 5.84
CA LYS A 142 -6.28 -0.62 4.76
C LYS A 142 -4.81 -0.73 4.41
N ILE A 143 -4.07 0.38 4.40
CA ILE A 143 -2.62 0.36 4.22
C ILE A 143 -1.96 -0.40 5.39
N GLY A 144 -2.35 -0.10 6.63
CA GLY A 144 -1.83 -0.77 7.82
C GLY A 144 -2.08 -2.28 7.81
N GLU A 145 -3.28 -2.71 7.40
CA GLU A 145 -3.60 -4.13 7.23
C GLU A 145 -2.68 -4.83 6.22
N ALA A 146 -2.46 -4.21 5.05
CA ALA A 146 -1.62 -4.77 4.01
C ALA A 146 -0.15 -4.85 4.44
N ARG A 147 0.37 -3.79 5.06
CA ARG A 147 1.73 -3.75 5.61
C ARG A 147 1.95 -4.78 6.72
N SER A 148 0.96 -4.97 7.60
CA SER A 148 1.02 -6.00 8.63
C SER A 148 1.17 -7.40 8.03
N ALA A 149 0.43 -7.70 6.95
CA ALA A 149 0.57 -8.97 6.24
C ALA A 149 1.96 -9.13 5.58
N PHE A 150 2.52 -8.05 5.03
CA PHE A 150 3.88 -8.03 4.50
C PHE A 150 4.95 -8.24 5.57
N GLY A 151 4.91 -7.48 6.67
CA GLY A 151 5.85 -7.60 7.78
C GLY A 151 5.86 -8.99 8.42
N ALA A 152 4.69 -9.60 8.61
CA ALA A 152 4.60 -10.97 9.10
C ALA A 152 5.31 -11.98 8.18
N ASN A 153 5.24 -11.77 6.86
CA ASN A 153 5.88 -12.65 5.89
C ASN A 153 7.37 -12.38 5.72
N ILE A 154 7.83 -11.13 5.87
CA ILE A 154 9.25 -10.79 5.97
C ILE A 154 9.87 -11.55 7.15
N ASN A 155 9.29 -11.45 8.35
CA ASN A 155 9.79 -12.16 9.53
C ASN A 155 9.88 -13.68 9.30
N ARG A 156 8.85 -14.27 8.67
CA ARG A 156 8.85 -15.71 8.35
C ARG A 156 9.94 -16.08 7.33
N LEU A 157 10.17 -15.25 6.32
CA LEU A 157 11.24 -15.46 5.33
C LEU A 157 12.63 -15.29 5.95
N GLU A 158 12.83 -14.31 6.84
CA GLU A 158 14.10 -14.12 7.55
C GLU A 158 14.45 -15.32 8.44
N HIS A 159 13.48 -15.87 9.18
CA HIS A 159 13.67 -17.11 9.92
C HIS A 159 14.03 -18.28 9.00
N THR A 160 13.40 -18.36 7.82
CA THR A 160 13.72 -19.38 6.83
C THR A 160 15.15 -19.24 6.33
N VAL A 161 15.59 -18.03 5.99
CA VAL A 161 16.96 -17.74 5.55
C VAL A 161 17.97 -18.12 6.63
N ASN A 162 17.72 -17.76 7.89
CA ASN A 162 18.59 -18.10 9.01
C ASN A 162 18.67 -19.62 9.22
N ASN A 163 17.55 -20.33 9.13
CA ASN A 163 17.53 -21.79 9.23
C ASN A 163 18.29 -22.48 8.10
N LEU A 164 18.23 -21.93 6.88
CA LEU A 164 18.97 -22.45 5.71
C LEU A 164 20.46 -22.10 5.73
N SER A 165 20.89 -21.16 6.58
CA SER A 165 22.27 -20.71 6.73
C SER A 165 23.05 -21.46 7.80
N ASN A 166 22.35 -22.12 8.73
CA ASN A 166 22.92 -23.00 9.75
C ASN A 166 23.09 -24.42 9.21
#